data_AF-A0A9N9JC67-F1
#
_entry.id   AF-A0A9N9JC67-F1
#
_cell.length_a   1.000
_cell.length_b   1.000
_cell.length_c   1.000
_cell.angle_alpha   90.00
_cell.angle_beta   90.00
_cell.angle_gamma   90.00
#
_symmetry.space_group_name_H-M   'P 1'
#
loop_
_entity.id
_entity.type
_entity.pdbx_description
1 polymer ?
#
loop_
_entity_poly.entity_id
_entity_poly.type
_entity_poly.pdbx_seq_one_letter_code
_entity_poly.pdbx_strand_id
1 'polypeptide(L)'
;DQNLAEALDAPIVGQTFSTWEDLDRFISLYARSQNFVSVIRGSEYDDSICRSRRYACKHQGRNIVKNKTNIAENQRQTRSKRTGCHWQVRATFPKKTGILSISSVYLVHNNHLMENGTNKFASKYRAFSEDMLKDIEF
;
A
#
# COMPACT_ATOMS: atom_id res chain seq x y z
N ASP A 1 2.70 26.37 -12.27
CA ASP A 1 2.91 26.51 -10.82
C ASP A 1 3.47 25.25 -10.18
N GLN A 2 4.33 25.47 -9.19
CA GLN A 2 5.34 24.58 -8.61
C GLN A 2 4.82 23.19 -8.22
N ASN A 3 5.30 22.15 -8.91
CA ASN A 3 5.30 20.77 -8.42
C ASN A 3 6.59 20.57 -7.59
N LEU A 4 6.65 21.16 -6.40
CA LEU A 4 7.64 20.79 -5.41
C LEU A 4 7.17 19.46 -4.82
N ALA A 5 7.57 18.35 -5.43
CA ALA A 5 7.46 17.05 -4.78
C ALA A 5 8.45 17.09 -3.60
N GLU A 6 7.98 17.56 -2.45
CA GLU A 6 8.70 17.35 -1.19
C GLU A 6 8.97 15.85 -1.09
N ALA A 7 10.26 15.49 -1.14
CA ALA A 7 10.68 14.13 -0.97
C ALA A 7 10.34 13.73 0.46
N LEU A 8 9.21 13.05 0.64
CA LEU A 8 8.83 12.52 1.94
C LEU A 8 9.91 11.55 2.41
N ASP A 9 10.32 11.72 3.66
CA ASP A 9 11.28 10.85 4.31
C ASP A 9 10.81 9.39 4.25
N ALA A 10 11.79 8.50 4.08
CA ALA A 10 11.51 7.08 4.07
C ALA A 10 10.97 6.61 5.44
N PRO A 11 10.08 5.60 5.48
CA PRO A 11 9.64 5.00 6.73
C PRO A 11 10.84 4.46 7.51
N ILE A 12 10.97 4.83 8.79
CA ILE A 12 12.03 4.37 9.68
C ILE A 12 11.46 3.62 10.89
N VAL A 13 12.22 2.66 11.40
CA VAL A 13 11.86 1.93 12.63
C VAL A 13 11.83 2.91 13.81
N GLY A 14 10.81 2.81 14.65
CA GLY A 14 10.59 3.69 15.81
C GLY A 14 9.79 4.95 15.50
N GLN A 15 9.54 5.29 14.23
CA GLN A 15 8.68 6.44 13.89
C GLN A 15 7.27 6.22 14.43
N THR A 16 6.77 7.21 15.17
CA THR A 16 5.48 7.15 15.88
C THR A 16 4.38 7.90 15.15
N PHE A 17 3.13 7.46 15.33
CA PHE A 17 1.95 8.08 14.73
C PHE A 17 0.82 8.14 15.77
N SER A 18 -0.06 9.13 15.66
CA SER A 18 -1.21 9.27 16.55
C SER A 18 -2.32 8.28 16.22
N THR A 19 -2.55 8.04 14.93
CA THR A 19 -3.65 7.20 14.43
C THR A 19 -3.19 6.27 13.31
N TRP A 20 -3.97 5.22 13.05
CA TRP A 20 -3.73 4.33 11.90
C TRP A 20 -3.95 5.05 10.58
N GLU A 21 -4.84 6.04 10.55
CA GLU A 21 -5.17 6.88 9.41
C GLU A 21 -3.98 7.79 9.04
N ASP A 22 -3.29 8.36 10.03
CA ASP A 22 -2.08 9.16 9.80
C ASP A 22 -0.97 8.31 9.20
N LEU A 23 -0.77 7.10 9.73
CA LEU A 23 0.20 6.15 9.20
C LEU A 23 -0.18 5.69 7.78
N ASP A 24 -1.45 5.39 7.52
CA ASP A 24 -1.94 5.02 6.18
C ASP A 24 -1.69 6.13 5.16
N ARG A 25 -1.93 7.38 5.55
CA ARG A 25 -1.67 8.57 4.73
C ARG A 25 -0.18 8.72 4.46
N PHE A 26 0.65 8.66 5.49
CA PHE A 26 2.11 8.74 5.36
C PHE A 26 2.66 7.68 4.38
N ILE A 27 2.30 6.41 4.58
CA ILE A 27 2.74 5.31 3.71
C ILE A 27 2.22 5.46 2.29
N SER A 28 0.99 5.97 2.12
CA SER A 28 0.41 6.19 0.79
C SER A 28 1.06 7.34 0.04
N LEU A 29 1.44 8.42 0.72
CA LEU A 29 2.14 9.56 0.12
C LEU A 29 3.59 9.21 -0.20
N TYR A 30 4.31 8.53 0.71
CA TYR A 30 5.65 8.01 0.44
C TYR A 30 5.65 7.06 -0.77
N ALA A 31 4.75 6.08 -0.81
CA ALA A 31 4.67 5.18 -1.95
C ALA A 31 4.41 5.93 -3.26
N ARG A 32 3.54 6.96 -3.21
CA ARG A 32 3.24 7.80 -4.36
C ARG A 32 4.46 8.61 -4.82
N SER A 33 5.22 9.21 -3.91
CA SER A 33 6.45 9.96 -4.25
C SER A 33 7.51 9.05 -4.86
N GLN A 34 7.52 7.78 -4.47
CA GLN A 34 8.40 6.74 -5.01
C GLN A 34 7.79 5.99 -6.23
N ASN A 35 6.70 6.47 -6.82
CA ASN A 35 6.07 5.87 -8.02
C ASN A 35 5.64 4.39 -7.89
N PHE A 36 5.25 3.95 -6.70
CA PHE A 36 4.63 2.64 -6.51
C PHE A 36 3.34 2.70 -5.69
N VAL A 37 2.61 1.58 -5.70
CA VAL A 37 1.37 1.44 -4.92
C VAL A 37 1.62 0.54 -3.72
N SER A 38 1.52 1.12 -2.52
CA SER A 38 1.38 0.36 -1.27
C SER A 38 -0.04 -0.18 -1.10
N VAL A 39 -0.17 -1.35 -0.48
CA VAL A 39 -1.43 -1.98 -0.07
C VAL A 39 -1.29 -2.61 1.31
N ILE A 40 -2.39 -2.68 2.07
CA ILE A 40 -2.43 -3.41 3.33
C ILE A 40 -2.57 -4.92 3.01
N ARG A 41 -1.67 -5.74 3.55
CA ARG A 41 -1.64 -7.20 3.32
C ARG A 41 -2.02 -8.02 4.54
N GLY A 42 -2.01 -7.41 5.71
CA GLY A 42 -2.42 -8.06 6.95
C GLY A 42 -2.59 -7.02 8.04
N SER A 43 -3.58 -7.26 8.88
CA SER A 43 -3.81 -6.53 10.11
C SER A 43 -4.16 -7.53 11.19
N GLU A 44 -3.65 -7.32 12.39
CA GLU A 44 -3.99 -8.13 13.56
C GLU A 44 -4.82 -7.27 14.50
N TYR A 45 -5.89 -7.86 15.03
CA TYR A 45 -6.84 -7.19 15.91
C TYR A 45 -6.94 -7.94 17.22
N ASP A 46 -7.24 -7.20 18.26
CA ASP A 46 -7.51 -7.70 19.59
C ASP A 46 -8.62 -6.82 20.17
N ASP A 47 -9.75 -7.44 20.51
CA ASP A 47 -10.99 -6.77 20.92
C ASP A 47 -11.39 -5.61 19.99
N SER A 48 -11.37 -5.86 18.68
CA SER A 48 -11.65 -4.87 17.61
C SER A 48 -10.64 -3.73 17.47
N ILE A 49 -9.62 -3.67 18.33
CA ILE A 49 -8.53 -2.68 18.23
C ILE A 49 -7.43 -3.25 17.32
N CYS A 50 -7.08 -2.51 16.27
CA CYS A 50 -5.97 -2.87 15.40
C CYS A 50 -4.64 -2.77 16.18
N ARG A 51 -3.94 -3.90 16.32
CA ARG A 51 -2.65 -4.03 17.04
C ARG A 51 -1.45 -4.08 16.12
N SER A 52 -1.62 -4.54 14.89
CA SER A 52 -0.55 -4.47 13.90
C SER A 52 -1.10 -4.33 12.50
N ARG A 53 -0.31 -3.72 11.62
CA ARG A 53 -0.63 -3.56 10.21
C ARG A 53 0.61 -3.75 9.37
N ARG A 54 0.47 -4.50 8.29
CA ARG A 54 1.53 -4.76 7.30
C ARG A 54 1.16 -4.10 5.98
N TYR A 55 1.98 -3.15 5.59
CA TYR A 55 1.99 -2.52 4.28
C TYR A 55 2.98 -3.24 3.38
N ALA A 56 2.62 -3.38 2.11
CA ALA A 56 3.49 -3.99 1.11
C ALA A 56 3.31 -3.34 -0.25
N CYS A 57 4.29 -3.53 -1.13
CA CYS A 57 4.11 -3.19 -2.54
C CYS A 57 2.99 -4.05 -3.13
N LYS A 58 2.16 -3.47 -4.01
CA LYS A 58 1.13 -4.19 -4.76
C LYS A 58 1.69 -5.40 -5.53
N HIS A 59 2.94 -5.32 -5.95
CA HIS A 59 3.70 -6.36 -6.65
C HIS A 59 4.34 -7.41 -5.72
N GLN A 60 4.14 -7.32 -4.40
CA GLN A 60 4.67 -8.30 -3.44
C GLN A 60 4.07 -9.71 -3.61
N GLY A 61 4.89 -10.71 -3.35
CA GLY A 61 4.57 -12.13 -3.45
C GLY A 61 4.76 -12.65 -4.88
N ARG A 62 4.65 -13.97 -5.07
CA ARG A 62 4.66 -14.58 -6.41
C ARG A 62 3.27 -15.10 -6.74
N ASN A 63 2.95 -15.15 -8.03
CA ASN A 63 1.78 -15.91 -8.46
C ASN A 63 2.07 -17.40 -8.27
N ILE A 64 1.32 -18.06 -7.39
CA ILE A 64 1.31 -19.51 -7.33
C ILE A 64 0.19 -19.94 -8.26
N VAL A 65 0.56 -20.34 -9.49
CA VAL A 65 -0.36 -21.04 -10.38
C VAL A 65 -0.70 -22.35 -9.70
N LYS A 66 -1.89 -22.41 -9.08
CA LYS A 66 -2.44 -23.68 -8.63
C LYS A 66 -2.78 -24.44 -9.91
N ASN A 67 -2.26 -25.66 -10.07
CA ASN A 67 -2.63 -26.58 -11.15
C ASN A 67 -4.13 -26.87 -11.02
N LYS A 68 -4.96 -26.00 -11.58
CA LYS A 68 -6.41 -26.20 -11.66
C LYS A 68 -6.68 -26.83 -13.01
N THR A 69 -7.27 -28.02 -12.98
CA THR A 69 -7.91 -28.76 -14.08
C THR A 69 -9.14 -28.00 -14.61
N ASN A 70 -8.99 -26.72 -14.96
CA ASN A 70 -10.08 -25.87 -15.38
C ASN A 70 -10.05 -25.68 -16.91
N ILE A 71 -11.21 -25.91 -17.52
CA ILE A 71 -11.53 -25.72 -18.93
C ILE A 71 -11.08 -24.32 -19.37
N ALA A 72 -10.27 -24.26 -20.44
CA ALA A 72 -9.60 -23.04 -20.91
C ALA A 72 -10.57 -21.88 -21.21
N GLU A 73 -11.80 -22.19 -21.61
CA GLU A 73 -12.84 -21.22 -21.98
C GLU A 73 -13.35 -20.36 -20.81
N ASN A 74 -13.26 -20.85 -19.58
CA ASN A 74 -13.70 -20.12 -18.37
C ASN A 74 -12.57 -19.35 -17.68
N GLN A 75 -11.36 -19.32 -18.25
CA GLN A 75 -10.25 -18.57 -17.67
C GLN A 75 -10.31 -17.09 -18.08
N ARG A 76 -10.53 -16.20 -17.10
CA ARG A 76 -10.23 -14.77 -17.28
C ARG A 76 -8.75 -14.61 -17.61
N GLN A 77 -8.44 -13.95 -18.73
CA GLN A 77 -7.09 -13.57 -19.15
C GLN A 77 -6.51 -12.45 -18.25
N THR A 78 -6.48 -12.66 -16.94
CA THR A 78 -5.95 -11.71 -15.97
C THR A 78 -4.54 -12.12 -15.60
N ARG A 79 -3.55 -11.39 -16.12
CA ARG A 79 -2.14 -11.57 -15.71
C ARG A 79 -1.96 -11.00 -14.30
N SER A 80 -1.33 -11.79 -13.41
CA SER A 80 -0.97 -11.31 -12.07
C SER A 80 0.07 -10.20 -12.17
N LYS A 81 -0.09 -9.17 -11.34
CA LYS A 81 0.89 -8.08 -11.19
C LYS A 81 2.00 -8.44 -10.19
N ARG A 82 1.95 -9.60 -9.52
CA ARG A 82 2.90 -9.99 -8.48
C ARG A 82 4.25 -10.41 -9.08
N THR A 83 5.31 -9.66 -8.81
CA THR A 83 6.68 -9.90 -9.32
C THR A 83 7.61 -10.54 -8.29
N GLY A 84 7.16 -10.70 -7.05
CA GLY A 84 8.03 -11.08 -5.93
C GLY A 84 8.67 -9.88 -5.23
N CYS A 85 8.07 -8.70 -5.30
CA CYS A 85 8.62 -7.52 -4.63
C CYS A 85 8.71 -7.72 -3.12
N HIS A 86 9.81 -7.26 -2.51
CA HIS A 86 10.06 -7.45 -1.08
C HIS A 86 9.69 -6.22 -0.24
N TRP A 87 9.43 -5.06 -0.87
CA TRP A 87 9.09 -3.84 -0.12
C TRP A 87 7.93 -4.08 0.85
N GLN A 88 8.17 -3.78 2.12
CA GLN A 88 7.18 -3.88 3.18
C GLN A 88 7.51 -2.99 4.37
N VAL A 89 6.47 -2.60 5.09
CA VAL A 89 6.56 -1.91 6.38
C VAL A 89 5.57 -2.57 7.32
N ARG A 90 5.98 -2.84 8.56
CA ARG A 90 5.09 -3.27 9.64
C ARG A 90 5.06 -2.20 10.71
N ALA A 91 3.86 -1.91 11.19
CA ALA A 91 3.64 -1.09 12.36
C ALA A 91 2.85 -1.86 13.41
N THR A 92 3.03 -1.46 14.67
CA THR A 92 2.44 -2.10 15.84
C THR A 92 1.92 -1.06 16.82
N PHE A 93 0.87 -1.41 17.53
CA PHE A 93 0.26 -0.65 18.61
C PHE A 93 0.15 -1.54 19.86
N PRO A 94 1.26 -1.71 20.61
CA PRO A 94 1.32 -2.64 21.74
C PRO A 94 0.44 -2.18 22.91
N LYS A 95 -0.21 -3.13 23.61
CA LYS A 95 -1.00 -2.84 24.82
C LYS A 95 -0.20 -2.14 25.92
N LYS A 96 1.07 -2.52 26.08
CA LYS A 96 1.93 -2.06 27.18
C LYS A 96 2.32 -0.59 27.03
N THR A 97 2.71 -0.18 25.82
CA THR A 97 3.16 1.19 25.57
C THR A 97 2.02 2.10 25.13
N GLY A 98 1.01 1.56 24.44
CA GLY A 98 -0.04 2.39 23.83
C GLY A 98 0.50 3.35 22.78
N ILE A 99 1.67 3.07 22.19
CA ILE A 99 2.32 3.91 21.18
C ILE A 99 2.29 3.19 19.84
N LEU A 100 1.65 3.80 18.85
CA LEU A 100 1.65 3.32 17.48
C LEU A 100 2.96 3.71 16.82
N SER A 101 3.73 2.72 16.38
CA SER A 101 5.03 2.94 15.75
C SER A 101 5.35 1.91 14.69
N ILE A 102 6.24 2.29 13.77
CA ILE A 102 6.84 1.38 12.80
C ILE A 102 7.80 0.44 13.53
N SER A 103 7.54 -0.87 13.45
CA SER A 103 8.34 -1.90 14.10
C SER A 103 9.32 -2.59 13.15
N SER A 104 9.05 -2.62 11.85
CA SER A 104 10.03 -3.09 10.87
C SER A 104 9.83 -2.48 9.49
N VAL A 105 10.95 -2.33 8.77
CA VAL A 105 10.97 -1.81 7.41
C VAL A 105 11.85 -2.69 6.53
N TYR A 106 11.41 -2.86 5.29
CA TYR A 106 12.21 -3.44 4.22
C TYR A 106 11.91 -2.62 2.97
N LEU A 107 12.84 -1.75 2.58
CA LEU A 107 12.60 -0.73 1.55
C LEU A 107 13.07 -1.15 0.15
N VAL A 108 13.61 -2.36 0.01
CA VAL A 108 14.17 -2.84 -1.27
C VAL A 108 13.06 -3.40 -2.17
N HIS A 109 13.00 -2.89 -3.40
CA HIS A 109 12.18 -3.42 -4.49
C HIS A 109 12.98 -4.43 -5.32
N ASN A 110 12.31 -5.33 -6.04
CA ASN A 110 12.96 -6.35 -6.87
C ASN A 110 13.07 -5.95 -8.36
N ASN A 111 13.43 -4.69 -8.63
CA ASN A 111 13.60 -4.12 -9.98
C ASN A 111 12.36 -4.20 -10.88
N HIS A 112 11.16 -4.36 -10.32
CA HIS A 112 9.94 -4.22 -11.11
C HIS A 112 9.77 -2.76 -11.54
N LEU A 113 9.16 -2.56 -12.71
CA LEU A 113 8.91 -1.21 -13.22
C LEU A 113 8.03 -0.43 -12.24
N MET A 114 8.47 0.76 -11.87
CA MET A 114 7.76 1.71 -11.02
C MET A 114 7.17 2.75 -11.97
N GLU A 115 6.05 2.43 -12.61
CA GLU A 115 5.46 3.32 -13.61
C GLU A 115 4.74 4.48 -12.92
N ASN A 116 5.02 5.71 -13.33
CA ASN A 116 4.35 6.93 -12.85
C ASN A 116 2.81 6.87 -13.05
N GLY A 117 2.33 6.10 -14.04
CA GLY A 117 0.91 5.86 -14.29
C GLY A 117 0.25 4.89 -13.30
N THR A 118 1.02 4.07 -12.58
CA THR A 118 0.48 3.09 -11.62
C THR A 118 -0.38 3.76 -10.58
N ASN A 119 0.02 4.96 -10.12
CA ASN A 119 -0.74 5.77 -9.18
C ASN A 119 -2.01 6.37 -9.83
N LYS A 120 -1.93 6.88 -11.06
CA LYS A 120 -3.10 7.45 -11.76
C LYS A 120 -4.24 6.45 -11.95
N PHE A 121 -3.92 5.18 -12.16
CA PHE A 121 -4.93 4.13 -12.44
C PHE A 121 -5.13 3.14 -11.30
N ALA A 122 -4.46 3.32 -10.15
CA ALA A 122 -4.66 2.43 -9.01
C ALA A 122 -6.10 2.57 -8.51
N SER A 123 -6.77 1.45 -8.29
CA SER A 123 -8.13 1.43 -7.72
C SER A 123 -8.27 2.25 -6.44
N LYS A 124 -7.22 2.31 -5.61
CA LYS A 124 -7.21 3.10 -4.37
C LYS A 124 -7.18 4.63 -4.57
N TYR A 125 -6.95 5.10 -5.79
CA TYR A 125 -6.90 6.53 -6.14
C TYR A 125 -7.95 6.90 -7.21
N ARG A 126 -8.94 6.02 -7.46
CA ARG A 126 -10.01 6.25 -8.45
C ARG A 126 -11.19 7.07 -7.93
N ALA A 127 -11.25 7.36 -6.63
CA ALA A 127 -12.28 8.22 -6.09
C ALA A 127 -12.18 9.60 -6.74
N PHE A 128 -13.32 10.14 -7.16
CA PHE A 128 -13.39 11.52 -7.63
C PHE A 128 -12.93 12.46 -6.51
N SER A 129 -12.20 13.50 -6.88
CA SER A 129 -11.89 14.57 -5.92
C SER A 129 -13.17 15.30 -5.52
N GLU A 130 -13.17 15.95 -4.36
CA GLU A 130 -14.27 16.80 -3.91
C GLU A 130 -14.70 17.81 -5.00
N ASP A 131 -13.72 18.37 -5.71
CA ASP A 131 -13.97 19.33 -6.80
C ASP A 131 -14.60 18.66 -8.02
N MET A 132 -14.17 17.45 -8.39
CA MET A 132 -14.82 16.67 -9.45
C MET A 132 -16.24 16.22 -9.07
N LEU A 133 -16.54 16.07 -7.78
CA LEU A 133 -17.88 15.73 -7.31
C LEU A 133 -18.82 16.93 -7.39
N LYS A 134 -18.35 18.15 -7.08
CA LYS A 134 -19.12 19.39 -7.24
C LYS A 134 -19.55 19.64 -8.69
N ASP A 135 -18.73 19.26 -9.66
CA ASP A 135 -19.04 19.38 -11.09
C ASP A 135 -20.08 18.35 -11.59
N ILE A 136 -20.42 17.34 -10.78
CA ILE A 136 -21.39 16.27 -11.10
C ILE A 136 -22.75 16.52 -10.43
N GLU A 137 -22.86 17.49 -9.51
CA GLU A 137 -24.14 17.86 -8.90
C GLU A 137 -25.04 18.57 -9.91
N PHE A 138 -26.20 17.98 -10.19
CA PHE A 138 -27.27 18.51 -11.05
C PHE A 138 -28.25 19.37 -10.25
#